data_AF-A0ABD5W5L0-F1
#
_entry.id   AF-A0ABD5W5L0-F1
#
_cell.length_a   1.000
_cell.length_b   1.000
_cell.length_c   1.000
_cell.angle_alpha   90.00
_cell.angle_beta   90.00
_cell.angle_gamma   90.00
#
_symmetry.space_group_name_H-M   'P 1'
#
loop_
_entity.id
_entity.type
_entity.pdbx_description
1 polymer ?
#
loop_
_entity_poly.entity_id
_entity_poly.type
_entity_poly.pdbx_seq_one_letter_code
_entity_poly.pdbx_strand_id
1 'polypeptide(L)'
;MTVPRADAVDAETDVPLTIADEKPDSDESEATERPVSESVTNEYAYEFQDIRKAIHNGFEIRDWLTDTVGFDSADVFYSGQGVHIYAKSDDPYLTLTHQSRKYIGRYINERLGFPIDDEVTWDRSRVIRLPYSLHTEVNRIVTPITSRDFDFIKEAALPQSVRTNDGDIQW
;
A
#
# COMPACT_ATOMS: atom_id res chain seq x y z
N MET A 1 -43.85 10.04 27.00
CA MET A 1 -44.94 9.98 26.01
C MET A 1 -44.49 8.98 24.95
N THR A 2 -44.99 7.76 25.08
CA THR A 2 -44.52 6.56 24.38
C THR A 2 -45.35 6.41 23.11
N VAL A 3 -44.71 6.46 21.95
CA VAL A 3 -45.40 6.25 20.67
C VAL A 3 -45.53 4.73 20.44
N PRO A 4 -46.73 4.22 20.12
CA PRO A 4 -46.98 2.79 19.98
C PRO A 4 -46.44 2.24 18.65
N ARG A 5 -46.13 0.95 18.69
CA ARG A 5 -45.74 0.10 17.55
C ARG A 5 -46.99 -0.16 16.71
N ALA A 6 -46.93 0.14 15.41
CA ALA A 6 -47.99 -0.20 14.45
C ALA A 6 -47.56 -1.43 13.65
N ASP A 7 -48.39 -2.45 13.69
CA ASP A 7 -48.27 -3.72 12.97
C ASP A 7 -48.33 -3.49 11.46
N ALA A 8 -47.36 -4.05 10.73
CA ALA A 8 -47.39 -4.11 9.28
C ALA A 8 -48.18 -5.36 8.86
N VAL A 9 -49.26 -5.11 8.13
CA VAL A 9 -50.12 -6.10 7.47
C VAL A 9 -49.41 -6.65 6.24
N ASP A 10 -49.40 -7.98 6.12
CA ASP A 10 -48.98 -8.73 4.94
C ASP A 10 -49.81 -8.37 3.71
N ALA A 11 -49.13 -8.14 2.59
CA ALA A 11 -49.68 -8.31 1.25
C ALA A 11 -48.54 -8.76 0.34
N GLU A 12 -48.36 -10.07 0.27
CA GLU A 12 -47.62 -10.73 -0.80
C GLU A 12 -48.26 -10.36 -2.13
N THR A 13 -47.50 -9.74 -3.03
CA THR A 13 -47.80 -9.74 -4.46
C THR A 13 -46.59 -10.28 -5.20
N ASP A 14 -46.66 -11.59 -5.37
CA ASP A 14 -45.83 -12.45 -6.20
C ASP A 14 -46.02 -12.04 -7.67
N VAL A 15 -45.02 -11.38 -8.25
CA VAL A 15 -44.98 -11.11 -9.70
C VAL A 15 -44.07 -12.17 -10.32
N PRO A 16 -44.60 -13.10 -11.13
CA PRO A 16 -43.80 -14.20 -11.66
C PRO A 16 -42.79 -13.67 -12.66
N LEU A 17 -41.50 -13.87 -12.36
CA LEU A 17 -40.41 -13.67 -13.32
C LEU A 17 -40.40 -14.87 -14.27
N THR A 18 -41.02 -14.72 -15.44
CA THR A 18 -40.93 -15.70 -16.52
C THR A 18 -39.50 -15.72 -17.06
N ILE A 19 -38.73 -16.75 -16.71
CA ILE A 19 -37.45 -17.05 -17.35
C ILE A 19 -37.79 -17.71 -18.70
N ALA A 20 -37.45 -17.01 -19.78
CA ALA A 20 -37.52 -17.59 -21.12
C ALA A 20 -36.39 -18.62 -21.29
N ASP A 21 -36.75 -19.84 -21.64
CA ASP A 21 -35.82 -20.89 -22.09
C ASP A 21 -35.20 -20.46 -23.43
N GLU A 22 -34.04 -19.80 -23.38
CA GLU A 22 -33.15 -19.71 -24.53
C GLU A 22 -32.24 -20.95 -24.57
N LYS A 23 -32.27 -21.65 -25.70
CA LYS A 23 -31.41 -22.80 -26.00
C LYS A 23 -29.93 -22.39 -25.97
N PRO A 24 -29.01 -23.26 -25.55
CA PRO A 24 -27.59 -22.97 -25.58
C PRO A 24 -27.08 -22.99 -27.03
N ASP A 25 -26.67 -21.83 -27.55
CA ASP A 25 -25.79 -21.73 -28.71
C ASP A 25 -24.41 -22.21 -28.29
N SER A 26 -24.03 -23.37 -28.80
CA SER A 26 -22.70 -23.95 -28.66
C SER A 26 -21.73 -23.25 -29.61
N ASP A 27 -21.12 -22.15 -29.15
CA ASP A 27 -19.86 -21.67 -29.71
C ASP A 27 -18.76 -21.91 -28.67
N GLU A 28 -18.18 -23.12 -28.73
CA GLU A 28 -16.88 -23.41 -28.15
C GLU A 28 -15.84 -22.57 -28.92
N SER A 29 -15.71 -21.30 -28.57
CA SER A 29 -14.52 -20.52 -28.92
C SER A 29 -13.37 -21.01 -28.02
N GLU A 30 -12.67 -22.00 -28.55
CA GLU A 30 -11.39 -22.49 -28.08
C GLU A 30 -10.52 -21.30 -27.66
N ALA A 31 -10.32 -21.16 -26.34
CA ALA A 31 -9.44 -20.14 -25.77
C ALA A 31 -8.02 -20.45 -26.25
N THR A 32 -7.66 -19.89 -27.40
CA THR A 32 -6.31 -19.99 -27.95
C THR A 32 -5.36 -19.46 -26.88
N GLU A 33 -4.59 -20.36 -26.28
CA GLU A 33 -3.50 -20.03 -25.38
C GLU A 33 -2.62 -19.01 -26.11
N ARG A 34 -2.67 -17.75 -25.68
CA ARG A 34 -1.73 -16.76 -26.18
C ARG A 34 -0.35 -17.24 -25.77
N PRO A 35 0.59 -17.49 -26.70
CA PRO A 35 1.94 -17.82 -26.32
C PRO A 35 2.46 -16.68 -25.46
N VAL A 36 2.73 -16.95 -24.19
CA VAL A 36 3.44 -16.05 -23.30
C VAL A 36 4.81 -15.87 -23.95
N SER A 37 5.02 -14.73 -24.62
CA SER A 37 6.31 -14.42 -25.21
C SER A 37 7.34 -14.39 -24.10
N GLU A 38 8.29 -15.32 -24.11
CA GLU A 38 9.41 -15.45 -23.15
C GLU A 38 10.40 -14.28 -23.18
N SER A 39 10.06 -13.15 -23.80
CA SER A 39 10.78 -11.91 -23.55
C SER A 39 10.27 -11.33 -22.24
N VAL A 40 10.72 -11.88 -21.11
CA VAL A 40 10.78 -11.11 -19.86
C VAL A 40 11.71 -9.95 -20.18
N THR A 41 11.14 -8.81 -20.55
CA THR A 41 11.93 -7.59 -20.71
C THR A 41 12.55 -7.34 -19.35
N ASN A 42 13.89 -7.33 -19.29
CA ASN A 42 14.68 -7.01 -18.10
C ASN A 42 14.52 -5.52 -17.69
N GLU A 43 13.41 -4.90 -18.10
CA GLU A 43 13.16 -3.47 -18.06
C GLU A 43 12.78 -3.03 -16.63
N TYR A 44 12.35 -3.96 -15.78
CA TYR A 44 11.99 -3.70 -14.38
C TYR A 44 12.39 -4.87 -13.46
N ALA A 45 13.64 -5.35 -13.55
CA ALA A 45 14.16 -6.30 -12.56
C ALA A 45 14.36 -5.58 -11.23
N TYR A 46 13.30 -5.57 -10.42
CA TYR A 46 13.33 -5.12 -9.05
C TYR A 46 14.17 -6.10 -8.21
N GLU A 47 15.27 -5.62 -7.62
CA GLU A 47 16.19 -6.47 -6.85
C GLU A 47 16.12 -6.20 -5.35
N PHE A 48 16.55 -7.19 -4.55
CA PHE A 48 16.68 -7.01 -3.10
C PHE A 48 17.62 -5.87 -2.71
N GLN A 49 18.58 -5.51 -3.57
CA GLN A 49 19.43 -4.35 -3.34
C GLN A 49 18.62 -3.04 -3.36
N ASP A 50 17.55 -2.96 -4.14
CA ASP A 50 16.73 -1.77 -4.25
C ASP A 50 15.89 -1.53 -2.99
N ILE A 51 15.46 -2.60 -2.30
CA ILE A 51 14.86 -2.49 -0.96
C ILE A 51 15.86 -1.90 0.03
N ARG A 52 17.11 -2.39 0.03
CA ARG A 52 18.14 -1.86 0.93
C ARG A 52 18.42 -0.38 0.67
N LYS A 53 18.49 0.01 -0.61
CA LYS A 53 18.63 1.42 -1.00
C LYS A 53 17.42 2.24 -0.54
N ALA A 54 16.20 1.74 -0.72
CA ALA A 54 14.98 2.41 -0.28
C ALA A 54 14.96 2.61 1.24
N ILE A 55 15.36 1.60 2.03
CA ILE A 55 15.50 1.71 3.48
C ILE A 55 16.52 2.79 3.83
N HIS A 56 17.73 2.73 3.25
CA HIS A 56 18.77 3.72 3.50
C HIS A 56 18.30 5.15 3.19
N ASN A 57 17.77 5.37 1.98
CA ASN A 57 17.22 6.66 1.54
C ASN A 57 16.07 7.11 2.45
N GLY A 58 15.24 6.17 2.93
CA GLY A 58 14.14 6.47 3.84
C GLY A 58 14.61 7.13 5.14
N PHE A 59 15.71 6.65 5.71
CA PHE A 59 16.31 7.26 6.90
C PHE A 59 17.03 8.58 6.61
N GLU A 60 17.67 8.72 5.44
CA GLU A 60 18.25 10.02 5.04
C GLU A 60 17.17 11.10 4.87
N ILE A 61 16.06 10.75 4.23
CA ILE A 61 14.92 11.66 4.07
C ILE A 61 14.28 11.97 5.44
N ARG A 62 14.13 10.96 6.31
CA ARG A 62 13.65 11.14 7.69
C ARG A 62 14.46 12.20 8.42
N ASP A 63 15.79 12.04 8.41
CA ASP A 63 16.70 12.95 9.12
C ASP A 63 16.64 14.36 8.51
N TRP A 64 16.56 14.47 7.19
CA TRP A 64 16.38 15.78 6.54
C TRP A 64 15.05 16.45 6.91
N LEU A 65 13.94 15.69 6.98
CA LEU A 65 12.63 16.21 7.37
C LEU A 65 12.63 16.74 8.81
N THR A 66 13.28 16.04 9.74
CA THR A 66 13.37 16.49 11.14
C THR A 66 14.37 17.63 11.31
N ASP A 67 15.58 17.47 10.78
CA ASP A 67 16.71 18.34 11.10
C ASP A 67 16.72 19.63 10.27
N THR A 68 16.17 19.59 9.05
CA THR A 68 16.20 20.73 8.12
C THR A 68 14.83 21.35 7.90
N VAL A 69 13.78 20.54 7.69
CA VAL A 69 12.43 21.08 7.44
C VAL A 69 11.73 21.48 8.74
N GLY A 70 12.06 20.83 9.85
CA GLY A 70 11.54 21.14 11.18
C GLY A 70 10.26 20.40 11.54
N PHE A 71 10.05 19.19 11.00
CA PHE A 71 9.00 18.30 11.53
C PHE A 71 9.40 17.76 12.91
N ASP A 72 8.45 17.65 13.83
CA ASP A 72 8.70 17.19 15.21
C ASP A 72 9.17 15.73 15.25
N SER A 73 8.64 14.91 14.35
CA SER A 73 9.07 13.52 14.19
C SER A 73 8.80 13.01 12.79
N ALA A 74 9.54 11.99 12.37
CA ALA A 74 9.28 11.25 11.14
C ALA A 74 9.52 9.75 11.39
N ASP A 75 8.48 8.95 11.14
CA ASP A 75 8.54 7.50 11.29
C ASP A 75 8.76 6.82 9.93
N VAL A 76 9.62 5.81 9.89
CA VAL A 76 9.89 5.01 8.69
C VAL A 76 9.23 3.65 8.83
N PHE A 77 8.52 3.21 7.80
CA PHE A 77 7.81 1.93 7.75
C PHE A 77 8.28 1.13 6.56
N TYR A 78 8.71 -0.11 6.78
CA TYR A 78 8.87 -1.07 5.71
C TYR A 78 7.50 -1.45 5.16
N SER A 79 7.25 -1.17 3.88
CA SER A 79 5.96 -1.42 3.23
C SER A 79 5.81 -2.84 2.67
N GLY A 80 6.92 -3.58 2.53
CA GLY A 80 6.99 -4.85 1.82
C GLY A 80 7.84 -4.78 0.54
N GLN A 81 7.82 -3.64 -0.16
CA GLN A 81 8.59 -3.40 -1.39
C GLN A 81 9.35 -2.06 -1.34
N GLY A 82 9.64 -1.57 -0.15
CA GLY A 82 10.26 -0.27 0.03
C GLY A 82 9.89 0.31 1.37
N VAL A 83 9.81 1.64 1.43
CA VAL A 83 9.52 2.35 2.67
C VAL A 83 8.49 3.45 2.49
N HIS A 84 7.70 3.69 3.53
CA HIS A 84 6.89 4.89 3.69
C HIS A 84 7.46 5.72 4.84
N ILE A 85 7.40 7.04 4.71
CA ILE A 85 7.83 7.97 5.75
C ILE A 85 6.62 8.81 6.15
N TYR A 86 6.30 8.83 7.44
CA TYR A 86 5.24 9.67 7.98
C TYR A 86 5.85 10.77 8.84
N ALA A 87 5.98 11.96 8.26
CA ALA A 87 6.37 13.17 8.96
C ALA A 87 5.19 13.76 9.73
N LYS A 88 5.41 14.08 11.00
CA LYS A 88 4.41 14.60 11.93
C LYS A 88 4.85 15.94 12.47
N SER A 89 3.86 16.79 12.69
CA SER A 89 4.02 18.07 13.36
C SER A 89 2.84 18.27 14.28
N ASP A 90 3.13 18.57 15.53
CA ASP A 90 2.14 18.92 16.55
C ASP A 90 1.78 20.41 16.50
N ASP A 91 2.49 21.22 15.69
CA ASP A 91 2.12 22.61 15.41
C ASP A 91 0.72 22.68 14.74
N PRO A 92 -0.32 23.18 15.43
CA PRO A 92 -1.67 23.27 14.89
C PRO A 92 -1.78 24.27 13.72
N TYR A 93 -0.79 25.13 13.53
CA TYR A 93 -0.73 26.10 12.44
C TYR A 93 0.07 25.60 11.24
N LEU A 94 0.84 24.51 11.38
CA LEU A 94 1.60 23.92 10.28
C LEU A 94 0.67 23.16 9.32
N THR A 95 0.01 23.91 8.44
CA THR A 95 -0.78 23.34 7.35
C THR A 95 0.00 23.48 6.04
N LEU A 96 0.69 22.40 5.65
CA LEU A 96 1.36 22.38 4.35
C LEU A 96 0.34 22.37 3.21
N THR A 97 0.37 23.43 2.41
CA THR A 97 -0.41 23.54 1.18
C THR A 97 0.07 22.54 0.14
N HIS A 98 -0.76 22.28 -0.86
CA HIS A 98 -0.37 21.48 -2.03
C HIS A 98 0.95 21.97 -2.66
N GLN A 99 1.13 23.29 -2.79
CA GLN A 99 2.36 23.85 -3.40
C GLN A 99 3.58 23.64 -2.51
N SER A 100 3.44 23.81 -1.20
CA SER A 100 4.51 23.56 -0.23
C SER A 100 4.95 22.09 -0.26
N ARG A 101 3.99 21.15 -0.28
CA ARG A 101 4.27 19.71 -0.39
C ARG A 101 4.90 19.34 -1.72
N LYS A 102 4.43 19.93 -2.83
CA LYS A 102 5.01 19.74 -4.15
C LYS A 102 6.47 20.23 -4.21
N TYR A 103 6.77 21.36 -3.56
CA TYR A 103 8.14 21.83 -3.43
C TYR A 103 9.01 20.85 -2.65
N ILE A 104 8.55 20.36 -1.50
CA ILE A 104 9.27 19.36 -0.70
C ILE A 104 9.54 18.09 -1.53
N GLY A 105 8.51 17.53 -2.17
CA GLY A 105 8.64 16.31 -2.97
C GLY A 105 9.63 16.47 -4.12
N ARG A 106 9.58 17.60 -4.84
CA ARG A 106 10.56 17.92 -5.89
C ARG A 106 11.96 18.16 -5.35
N TYR A 107 12.10 18.82 -4.20
CA TYR A 107 13.40 19.06 -3.59
C TYR A 107 14.08 17.74 -3.23
N ILE A 108 13.34 16.78 -2.66
CA ILE A 108 13.86 15.45 -2.35
C ILE A 108 14.34 14.74 -3.62
N ASN A 109 13.53 14.72 -4.68
CA ASN A 109 13.90 14.09 -5.95
C ASN A 109 15.06 14.79 -6.66
N GLU A 110 14.95 16.10 -6.91
CA GLU A 110 15.84 16.84 -7.81
C GLU A 110 17.12 17.34 -7.13
N ARG A 111 17.07 17.63 -5.82
CA ARG A 111 18.19 18.24 -5.08
C ARG A 111 18.89 17.25 -4.17
N LEU A 112 18.14 16.43 -3.45
CA LEU A 112 18.73 15.37 -2.61
C LEU A 112 19.04 14.11 -3.41
N GLY A 113 18.42 13.93 -4.58
CA GLY A 113 18.67 12.79 -5.47
C GLY A 113 18.01 11.50 -5.00
N PHE A 114 17.04 11.57 -4.09
CA PHE A 114 16.34 10.39 -3.59
C PHE A 114 15.07 10.15 -4.41
N PRO A 115 14.92 8.95 -5.03
CA PRO A 115 13.75 8.65 -5.84
C PRO A 115 12.53 8.44 -4.94
N ILE A 116 11.59 9.37 -4.98
CA ILE A 116 10.28 9.26 -4.33
C ILE A 116 9.15 9.48 -5.33
N ASP A 117 7.99 8.89 -5.05
CA ASP A 117 6.75 9.23 -5.73
C ASP A 117 6.29 10.63 -5.25
N ASP A 118 6.36 11.62 -6.15
CA ASP A 118 6.03 12.99 -5.82
C ASP A 118 4.52 13.18 -5.60
N GLU A 119 3.68 12.48 -6.36
CA GLU A 119 2.22 12.52 -6.22
C GLU A 119 1.75 12.10 -4.83
N VAL A 120 2.35 11.05 -4.28
CA VAL A 120 2.07 10.58 -2.91
C VAL A 120 2.43 11.65 -1.86
N THR A 121 3.38 12.53 -2.17
CA THR A 121 3.83 13.57 -1.23
C THR A 121 2.92 14.81 -1.27
N TRP A 122 2.50 15.26 -2.46
CA TRP A 122 1.76 16.51 -2.62
C TRP A 122 0.24 16.39 -2.57
N ASP A 123 -0.32 15.21 -2.82
CA ASP A 123 -1.75 14.97 -2.65
C ASP A 123 -2.16 15.06 -1.16
N ARG A 124 -3.18 15.87 -0.89
CA ARG A 124 -3.68 16.09 0.48
C ARG A 124 -4.62 14.99 0.96
N SER A 125 -5.17 14.20 0.05
CA SER A 125 -6.23 13.22 0.33
C SER A 125 -5.79 11.80 -0.06
N ARG A 126 -4.52 11.46 0.20
CA ARG A 126 -3.98 10.15 -0.14
C ARG A 126 -4.32 9.10 0.91
N VAL A 127 -4.72 7.92 0.45
CA VAL A 127 -4.88 6.75 1.32
C VAL A 127 -3.51 6.18 1.62
N ILE A 128 -3.18 6.08 2.91
CA ILE A 128 -1.95 5.44 3.36
C ILE A 128 -2.20 3.96 3.64
N ARG A 129 -1.20 3.12 3.36
CA ARG A 129 -1.22 1.74 3.84
C ARG A 129 -1.07 1.76 5.36
N LEU A 130 -2.03 1.16 6.06
CA LEU A 130 -2.04 1.19 7.52
C LEU A 130 -0.82 0.44 8.09
N PRO A 131 -0.10 1.00 9.07
CA PRO A 131 0.90 0.26 9.83
C PRO A 131 0.33 -1.06 10.38
N TYR A 132 1.12 -2.12 10.37
CA TYR A 132 0.75 -3.48 10.78
C TYR A 132 -0.31 -4.17 9.90
N SER A 133 -0.71 -3.58 8.78
CA SER A 133 -1.51 -4.25 7.75
C SER A 133 -0.69 -5.26 6.96
N LEU A 134 -1.36 -6.20 6.29
CA LEU A 134 -0.74 -7.16 5.38
C LEU A 134 -0.59 -6.56 3.98
N HIS A 135 0.63 -6.59 3.42
CA HIS A 135 0.86 -6.44 1.99
C HIS A 135 0.64 -7.77 1.28
N THR A 136 -0.49 -7.88 0.59
CA THR A 136 -0.96 -9.13 -0.03
C THR A 136 -0.03 -9.66 -1.13
N GLU A 137 0.56 -8.79 -1.95
CA GLU A 137 1.42 -9.24 -3.06
C GLU A 137 2.73 -9.88 -2.61
N VAL A 138 3.28 -9.48 -1.46
CA VAL A 138 4.56 -10.00 -0.93
C VAL A 138 4.40 -10.76 0.38
N ASN A 139 3.16 -10.91 0.88
CA ASN A 139 2.83 -11.53 2.16
C ASN A 139 3.72 -11.04 3.32
N ARG A 140 3.88 -9.71 3.44
CA ARG A 140 4.64 -9.06 4.53
C ARG A 140 3.78 -8.10 5.30
N ILE A 141 4.00 -8.02 6.61
CA ILE A 141 3.35 -7.03 7.46
C ILE A 141 4.09 -5.70 7.32
N VAL A 142 3.34 -4.61 7.16
CA VAL A 142 3.89 -3.25 7.18
C VAL A 142 4.47 -2.98 8.56
N THR A 143 5.78 -2.86 8.64
CA THR A 143 6.52 -2.88 9.92
C THR A 143 7.21 -1.54 10.15
N PRO A 144 7.00 -0.85 11.29
CA PRO A 144 7.81 0.30 11.64
C PRO A 144 9.26 -0.15 11.84
N ILE A 145 10.20 0.60 11.28
CA ILE A 145 11.63 0.30 11.36
C ILE A 145 12.37 1.46 12.02
N THR A 146 13.31 1.13 12.89
CA THR A 146 14.05 2.12 13.70
C THR A 146 15.52 2.26 13.29
N SER A 147 16.03 1.34 12.45
CA SER A 147 17.42 1.31 12.01
C SER A 147 17.55 1.19 10.49
N ARG A 148 18.59 1.84 9.95
CA ARG A 148 19.07 1.70 8.56
C ARG A 148 19.53 0.26 8.25
N ASP A 149 19.94 -0.48 9.27
CA ASP A 149 20.48 -1.84 9.15
C ASP A 149 19.40 -2.94 9.19
N PHE A 150 18.13 -2.57 9.13
CA PHE A 150 16.99 -3.49 9.17
C PHE A 150 17.09 -4.57 8.07
N ASP A 151 17.21 -5.83 8.47
CA ASP A 151 17.23 -6.97 7.55
C ASP A 151 15.78 -7.40 7.24
N PHE A 152 15.21 -6.85 6.17
CA PHE A 152 13.83 -7.14 5.75
C PHE A 152 13.58 -8.62 5.40
N ILE A 153 14.61 -9.45 5.23
CA ILE A 153 14.46 -10.88 5.00
C ILE A 153 14.21 -11.61 6.32
N LYS A 154 14.93 -11.22 7.38
CA LYS A 154 14.90 -11.90 8.69
C LYS A 154 13.96 -11.25 9.70
N GLU A 155 13.87 -9.92 9.67
CA GLU A 155 13.21 -9.12 10.69
C GLU A 155 11.81 -8.66 10.28
N ALA A 156 11.50 -8.65 8.98
CA ALA A 156 10.16 -8.27 8.53
C ALA A 156 9.10 -9.24 9.07
N ALA A 157 8.08 -8.67 9.70
CA ALA A 157 7.05 -9.47 10.32
C ALA A 157 6.25 -10.25 9.27
N LEU A 158 6.05 -11.54 9.57
CA LEU A 158 5.24 -12.47 8.79
C LEU A 158 3.88 -12.64 9.47
N PRO A 159 2.78 -12.80 8.71
CA PRO A 159 1.51 -13.19 9.29
C PRO A 159 1.64 -14.54 9.99
N GLN A 160 1.00 -14.69 11.15
CA GLN A 160 1.07 -15.92 11.96
C GLN A 160 0.61 -17.17 11.19
N SER A 161 -0.34 -17.02 10.28
CA SER A 161 -0.82 -18.11 9.41
C SER A 161 0.22 -18.63 8.43
N VAL A 162 1.26 -17.85 8.13
CA VAL A 162 2.38 -18.25 7.24
C VAL A 162 3.56 -18.79 8.05
N ARG A 163 3.57 -18.65 9.38
CA ARG A 163 4.58 -19.28 10.22
C ARG A 163 4.28 -20.77 10.36
N THR A 164 5.02 -21.62 9.65
CA THR A 164 5.04 -23.06 9.88
C THR A 164 5.51 -23.33 11.32
N ASN A 165 4.96 -24.36 11.97
CA ASN A 165 5.27 -24.71 13.37
C ASN A 165 6.75 -25.05 13.64
N ASP A 166 7.58 -25.18 12.60
CA ASP A 166 8.97 -25.62 12.68
C ASP A 166 10.02 -24.51 12.47
N GLY A 167 9.61 -23.24 12.38
CA GLY A 167 10.56 -22.11 12.35
C GLY A 167 11.32 -21.90 11.03
N ASP A 168 11.19 -22.80 10.06
CA ASP A 168 11.77 -22.64 8.72
C ASP A 168 10.78 -21.97 7.74
N ILE A 169 11.26 -20.92 7.09
CA ILE A 169 10.57 -20.19 6.02
C ILE A 169 10.85 -20.94 4.70
N GLN A 170 9.81 -21.48 4.05
CA GLN A 170 9.93 -21.96 2.66
C GLN A 170 9.56 -20.84 1.69
N TRP A 171 10.39 -20.67 0.65
CA TRP A 171 10.18 -19.78 -0.48
C TRP A 171 9.44 -20.49 -1.60
#